data_AF-A0A0D0C4H3-F1
#
_entry.id   AF-A0A0D0C4H3-F1
#
_cell.length_a   1.000
_cell.length_b   1.000
_cell.length_c   1.000
_cell.angle_alpha   90.00
_cell.angle_beta   90.00
_cell.angle_gamma   90.00
#
_symmetry.space_group_name_H-M   'P 1'
#
loop_
_entity.id
_entity.type
_entity.pdbx_description
1 polymer ?
#
loop_
_entity_poly.entity_id
_entity_poly.type
_entity_poly.pdbx_seq_one_letter_code
_entity_poly.pdbx_strand_id
1 'polypeptide(L)'
;NFLERQLLCITGKDFTADSIATILLHITQIPKLPLTAKEAIRAVAFILDHASSSEIADDIQNKLQASLVDLVSKHVIATLSPHIAQLLGTIEEFKNKLTAIEKLRKDIEVKEVITQGILGASLECTEEVADGVLNSLEDIKNIVDTLTPLLESTQTKVNTL
;
A
#
# COMPACT_ATOMS: atom_id res chain seq x y z
N ASN A 1 -51.45 6.69 49.99
CA ASN A 1 -51.60 5.47 49.18
C ASN A 1 -51.50 4.22 50.09
N PHE A 2 -52.12 3.07 49.78
CA PHE A 2 -52.03 1.85 50.63
C PHE A 2 -50.58 1.34 50.72
N LEU A 3 -49.85 1.41 49.60
CA LEU A 3 -48.46 0.98 49.49
C LEU A 3 -47.52 1.82 50.36
N GLU A 4 -47.71 3.14 50.40
CA GLU A 4 -46.94 4.07 51.24
C GLU A 4 -47.22 3.84 52.73
N ARG A 5 -48.49 3.62 53.09
CA ARG A 5 -48.90 3.38 54.48
C ARG A 5 -48.34 2.08 55.05
N GLN A 6 -48.05 1.10 54.19
CA GLN A 6 -47.45 -0.19 54.55
C GLN A 6 -45.92 -0.19 54.38
N LEU A 7 -45.29 0.96 54.08
CA LEU A 7 -43.84 1.08 53.80
C LEU A 7 -43.35 0.13 52.69
N LEU A 8 -44.25 -0.26 51.78
CA LEU A 8 -43.93 -1.17 50.67
C LEU A 8 -43.28 -0.42 49.49
N CYS A 9 -43.30 0.92 49.49
CA CYS A 9 -42.77 1.75 48.40
C CYS A 9 -42.14 3.03 48.98
N ILE A 10 -41.05 3.49 48.36
CA ILE A 10 -40.41 4.79 48.64
C ILE A 10 -41.05 5.84 47.73
N THR A 11 -41.64 6.88 48.32
CA THR A 11 -42.27 7.98 47.58
C THR A 11 -41.24 8.72 46.71
N GLY A 12 -41.52 8.88 45.41
CA GLY A 12 -40.67 9.62 44.47
C GLY A 12 -39.67 8.78 43.65
N LYS A 13 -39.69 7.45 43.79
CA LYS A 13 -38.91 6.55 42.93
C LYS A 13 -39.81 5.92 41.86
N ASP A 14 -39.32 5.84 40.62
CA ASP A 14 -40.04 5.20 39.52
C ASP A 14 -40.19 3.69 39.78
N PHE A 15 -41.37 3.17 39.41
CA PHE A 15 -41.68 1.74 39.52
C PHE A 15 -41.06 0.98 38.33
N THR A 16 -39.89 0.38 38.54
CA THR A 16 -39.31 -0.59 37.61
C THR A 16 -39.96 -1.97 37.79
N ALA A 17 -39.89 -2.84 36.77
CA ALA A 17 -40.41 -4.21 36.84
C ALA A 17 -39.88 -4.99 38.07
N ASP A 18 -38.58 -4.88 38.37
CA ASP A 18 -37.97 -5.49 39.57
C ASP A 18 -38.55 -4.94 40.87
N SER A 19 -38.78 -3.62 40.93
CA SER A 19 -39.38 -3.00 42.11
C SER A 19 -40.83 -3.44 42.31
N ILE A 20 -41.60 -3.60 41.22
CA ILE A 20 -42.98 -4.09 41.26
C ILE A 20 -43.01 -5.57 41.66
N ALA A 21 -42.14 -6.42 41.09
CA ALA A 21 -42.02 -7.82 41.47
C ALA A 21 -41.71 -7.98 42.96
N THR A 22 -40.78 -7.15 43.48
CA THR A 22 -40.42 -7.10 44.91
C THR A 22 -41.60 -6.66 45.78
N ILE A 23 -42.35 -5.64 45.38
CA ILE A 23 -43.54 -5.15 46.09
C ILE A 23 -44.61 -6.24 46.15
N LEU A 24 -44.89 -6.89 45.02
CA LEU A 24 -45.85 -7.99 44.93
C LEU A 24 -45.46 -9.15 45.85
N LEU A 25 -44.16 -9.49 45.91
CA LEU A 25 -43.67 -10.52 46.82
C LEU A 25 -43.94 -10.16 48.29
N HIS A 26 -43.68 -8.92 48.70
CA HIS A 26 -43.96 -8.45 50.06
C HIS A 26 -45.46 -8.43 50.39
N ILE A 27 -46.35 -8.10 49.44
CA ILE A 27 -47.80 -8.17 49.64
C ILE A 27 -48.24 -9.60 49.98
N THR A 28 -47.58 -10.62 49.43
CA THR A 28 -47.91 -12.04 49.73
C THR A 28 -47.59 -12.45 51.16
N GLN A 29 -46.74 -11.69 51.87
CA GLN A 29 -46.35 -11.93 53.25
C GLN A 29 -47.40 -11.43 54.27
N ILE A 30 -48.42 -10.69 53.83
CA ILE A 30 -49.48 -10.16 54.71
C ILE A 30 -50.36 -11.33 55.25
N PRO A 31 -50.58 -11.42 56.58
CA PRO A 31 -51.14 -12.61 57.24
C PRO A 31 -52.64 -12.90 56.98
N LYS A 32 -53.34 -12.07 56.17
CA LYS A 32 -54.79 -12.23 55.87
C LYS A 32 -55.10 -12.43 54.39
N LEU A 33 -54.09 -12.64 53.55
CA LEU A 33 -54.33 -12.80 52.12
C LEU A 33 -54.76 -14.25 51.80
N PRO A 34 -55.87 -14.47 51.08
CA PRO A 34 -56.28 -15.80 50.64
C PRO A 34 -55.19 -16.49 49.82
N LEU A 35 -55.09 -17.82 49.92
CA LEU A 35 -54.04 -18.60 49.25
C LEU A 35 -54.03 -18.36 47.72
N THR A 36 -55.21 -18.40 47.10
CA THR A 36 -55.39 -18.15 45.66
C THR A 36 -54.85 -16.79 45.23
N ALA A 37 -55.04 -15.76 46.06
CA ALA A 37 -54.51 -14.42 45.79
C ALA A 37 -52.98 -14.38 45.96
N LYS A 38 -52.42 -15.09 46.94
CA LYS A 38 -50.95 -15.21 47.10
C LYS A 38 -50.31 -15.88 45.88
N GLU A 39 -50.90 -16.95 45.37
CA GLU A 39 -50.38 -17.68 44.21
C GLU A 39 -50.46 -16.84 42.94
N ALA A 40 -51.59 -16.18 42.70
CA ALA A 40 -51.74 -15.27 41.56
C ALA A 40 -50.71 -14.12 41.60
N ILE A 41 -50.50 -13.51 42.76
CA ILE A 41 -49.52 -12.43 42.92
C ILE A 41 -48.09 -12.93 42.72
N ARG A 42 -47.75 -14.12 43.22
CA ARG A 42 -46.43 -14.75 43.00
C ARG A 42 -46.19 -15.07 41.52
N ALA A 43 -47.21 -15.57 40.81
CA ALA A 43 -47.10 -15.83 39.38
C ALA A 43 -46.82 -14.54 38.59
N VAL A 44 -47.51 -13.44 38.92
CA VAL A 44 -47.26 -12.13 38.29
C VAL A 44 -45.87 -11.60 38.64
N ALA A 45 -45.42 -11.71 39.89
CA ALA A 45 -44.07 -11.30 40.28
C ALA A 45 -42.98 -12.11 39.55
N PHE A 46 -43.18 -13.42 39.40
CA PHE A 46 -42.28 -14.32 38.67
C PHE A 46 -42.21 -13.96 37.17
N ILE A 47 -43.35 -13.68 36.55
CA ILE A 47 -43.41 -13.23 35.14
C ILE A 47 -42.70 -11.88 34.97
N LEU A 48 -42.89 -10.95 35.92
CA LEU A 48 -42.24 -9.64 35.87
C LEU A 48 -40.71 -9.76 36.01
N ASP A 49 -40.23 -10.58 36.95
CA ASP A 49 -38.81 -10.86 37.17
C ASP A 49 -38.16 -11.53 35.94
N HIS A 50 -38.88 -12.45 35.29
CA HIS A 50 -38.42 -13.03 34.01
C HIS A 50 -38.47 -12.05 32.83
N ALA A 51 -39.43 -11.12 32.82
CA ALA A 51 -39.54 -10.11 31.77
C ALA A 51 -38.49 -8.99 31.93
N SER A 52 -38.01 -8.74 33.15
CA SER A 52 -36.90 -7.81 33.43
C SER A 52 -35.53 -8.49 33.42
N SER A 53 -35.48 -9.81 33.60
CA SER A 53 -34.28 -10.61 33.32
C SER A 53 -33.84 -10.40 31.87
N SER A 54 -32.60 -9.93 31.74
CA SER A 54 -31.94 -9.52 30.50
C SER A 54 -31.86 -10.62 29.43
N GLU A 55 -32.26 -11.87 29.68
CA GLU A 55 -32.04 -12.99 28.75
C GLU A 55 -32.56 -12.72 27.33
N ILE A 56 -33.71 -12.07 27.16
CA ILE A 56 -34.22 -11.70 25.83
C ILE A 56 -33.40 -10.57 25.22
N ALA A 57 -33.00 -9.58 26.02
CA ALA A 57 -32.17 -8.47 25.56
C ALA A 57 -30.76 -8.96 25.17
N ASP A 58 -30.19 -9.87 25.94
CA ASP A 58 -28.89 -10.50 25.73
C ASP A 58 -28.93 -11.40 24.49
N ASP A 59 -29.98 -12.19 24.29
CA ASP A 59 -30.13 -13.04 23.11
C ASP A 59 -30.33 -12.21 21.83
N ILE A 60 -31.10 -11.12 21.90
CA ILE A 60 -31.23 -10.14 20.81
C ILE A 60 -29.89 -9.46 20.53
N GLN A 61 -29.17 -9.02 21.57
CA GLN A 61 -27.86 -8.39 21.42
C GLN A 61 -26.85 -9.35 20.78
N ASN A 62 -26.79 -10.60 21.23
CA ASN A 62 -25.89 -11.61 20.69
C ASN A 62 -26.20 -11.92 19.23
N LYS A 63 -27.48 -12.07 18.87
CA LYS A 63 -27.91 -12.31 17.48
C LYS A 63 -27.62 -11.11 16.58
N LEU A 64 -27.92 -9.90 17.04
CA LEU A 64 -27.63 -8.68 16.29
C LEU A 64 -26.13 -8.51 16.10
N GLN A 65 -25.33 -8.71 17.15
CA GLN A 65 -23.88 -8.60 17.08
C GLN A 65 -23.29 -9.61 16.10
N ALA A 66 -23.69 -10.89 16.16
CA ALA A 66 -23.21 -11.91 15.22
C ALA A 66 -23.59 -11.57 13.77
N SER A 67 -24.84 -11.14 13.54
CA SER A 67 -25.34 -10.77 12.21
C SER A 67 -24.64 -9.52 11.64
N LEU A 68 -24.44 -8.49 12.47
CA LEU A 68 -23.73 -7.27 12.09
C LEU A 68 -22.26 -7.56 11.76
N VAL A 69 -21.58 -8.39 12.57
CA VAL A 69 -20.19 -8.77 12.32
C VAL A 69 -20.07 -9.52 11.00
N ASP A 70 -20.94 -10.49 10.72
CA ASP A 70 -20.95 -11.21 9.44
C ASP A 70 -21.24 -10.29 8.25
N LEU A 71 -22.25 -9.43 8.35
CA LEU A 71 -22.64 -8.51 7.28
C LEU A 71 -21.52 -7.49 6.99
N VAL A 72 -20.97 -6.87 8.03
CA VAL A 72 -19.88 -5.90 7.90
C VAL A 72 -18.64 -6.58 7.33
N SER A 73 -18.29 -7.79 7.79
CA SER A 73 -17.13 -8.54 7.26
C SER A 73 -17.30 -8.84 5.78
N LYS A 74 -18.48 -9.35 5.37
CA LYS A 74 -18.78 -9.62 3.96
C LYS A 74 -18.71 -8.36 3.12
N HIS A 75 -19.27 -7.26 3.60
CA HIS A 75 -19.23 -5.98 2.89
C HIS A 75 -17.81 -5.44 2.75
N VAL A 76 -17.02 -5.46 3.82
CA VAL A 76 -15.61 -5.02 3.82
C VAL A 76 -14.80 -5.87 2.85
N ILE A 77 -14.96 -7.20 2.86
CA ILE A 77 -14.26 -8.09 1.93
C ILE A 77 -14.68 -7.80 0.49
N ALA A 78 -15.98 -7.71 0.21
CA ALA A 78 -16.49 -7.48 -1.15
C ALA A 78 -16.02 -6.14 -1.73
N THR A 79 -15.97 -5.09 -0.90
CA THR A 79 -15.56 -3.75 -1.32
C THR A 79 -14.05 -3.64 -1.45
N LEU A 80 -13.27 -4.17 -0.50
CA LEU A 80 -11.80 -3.98 -0.50
C LEU A 80 -11.04 -4.98 -1.37
N SER A 81 -11.52 -6.22 -1.53
CA SER A 81 -10.85 -7.25 -2.33
C SER A 81 -10.49 -6.80 -3.76
N PRO A 82 -11.39 -6.19 -4.55
CA PRO A 82 -11.04 -5.75 -5.91
C PRO A 82 -9.95 -4.67 -5.90
N HIS A 83 -9.97 -3.75 -4.93
CA HIS A 83 -8.94 -2.72 -4.80
C HIS A 83 -7.57 -3.30 -4.43
N ILE A 84 -7.54 -4.28 -3.53
CA ILE A 84 -6.31 -5.00 -3.17
C ILE A 84 -5.76 -5.75 -4.40
N ALA A 85 -6.62 -6.44 -5.15
CA ALA A 85 -6.22 -7.14 -6.38
C ALA A 85 -5.64 -6.17 -7.43
N GLN A 86 -6.27 -5.01 -7.63
CA GLN A 86 -5.79 -3.98 -8.53
C GLN A 86 -4.44 -3.40 -8.10
N LEU A 87 -4.26 -3.17 -6.78
CA LEU A 87 -3.00 -2.67 -6.23
C LEU A 87 -1.87 -3.67 -6.46
N LEU A 88 -2.12 -4.96 -6.20
CA LEU A 88 -1.17 -6.04 -6.46
C LEU A 88 -0.79 -6.14 -7.94
N GLY A 89 -1.77 -6.01 -8.85
CA GLY A 89 -1.53 -5.96 -10.29
C GLY A 89 -0.63 -4.79 -10.70
N THR A 90 -0.89 -3.60 -10.16
CA THR A 90 -0.08 -2.40 -10.41
C THR A 90 1.35 -2.56 -9.91
N ILE A 91 1.53 -3.18 -8.73
CA ILE A 91 2.87 -3.45 -8.16
C ILE A 91 3.67 -4.37 -9.08
N GLU A 92 3.05 -5.44 -9.60
CA GLU A 92 3.75 -6.37 -10.49
C GLU A 92 4.09 -5.70 -11.84
N GLU A 93 3.20 -4.86 -12.37
CA GLU A 93 3.49 -4.07 -13.58
C GLU A 93 4.68 -3.13 -13.35
N PHE A 94 4.72 -2.45 -12.19
CA PHE A 94 5.82 -1.54 -11.85
C PHE A 94 7.15 -2.29 -11.71
N LYS A 95 7.14 -3.46 -11.08
CA LYS A 95 8.30 -4.34 -10.95
C LYS A 95 8.84 -4.76 -12.33
N ASN A 96 7.95 -5.17 -13.24
CA ASN A 96 8.34 -5.53 -14.61
C ASN A 96 8.95 -4.34 -15.38
N LYS A 97 8.37 -3.15 -15.23
CA LYS A 97 8.92 -1.91 -15.82
C LYS A 97 10.29 -1.58 -15.24
N LEU A 98 10.50 -1.74 -13.94
CA LEU A 98 11.77 -1.51 -13.28
C LEU A 98 12.86 -2.46 -13.80
N THR A 99 12.56 -3.75 -13.93
CA THR A 99 13.49 -4.72 -14.52
C THR A 99 13.82 -4.40 -15.98
N ALA A 100 12.84 -3.93 -16.77
CA ALA A 100 13.09 -3.50 -18.14
C ALA A 100 14.01 -2.28 -18.21
N ILE A 101 13.82 -1.29 -17.32
CA ILE A 101 14.67 -0.10 -17.22
C ILE A 101 16.10 -0.49 -16.81
N GLU A 102 16.26 -1.39 -15.84
CA GLU A 102 17.58 -1.88 -15.42
C GLU A 102 18.31 -2.59 -16.57
N LYS A 103 17.60 -3.38 -17.37
CA LYS A 103 18.15 -4.02 -18.56
C LYS A 103 18.59 -2.98 -19.59
N LEU A 104 17.72 -2.01 -19.91
CA LEU A 104 18.05 -0.94 -20.84
C LEU A 104 19.26 -0.12 -20.37
N ARG A 105 19.37 0.15 -19.07
CA ARG A 105 20.53 0.84 -18.49
C ARG A 105 21.82 0.06 -18.73
N LYS A 106 21.84 -1.25 -18.48
CA LYS A 106 23.00 -2.11 -18.74
C LYS A 106 23.36 -2.13 -20.23
N ASP A 107 22.37 -2.21 -21.11
CA ASP A 107 22.58 -2.22 -22.56
C ASP A 107 23.18 -0.89 -23.04
N ILE A 108 22.75 0.24 -22.48
CA ILE A 108 23.32 1.57 -22.77
C ILE A 108 24.76 1.67 -22.29
N GLU A 109 25.05 1.24 -21.06
CA GLU A 109 26.40 1.26 -20.49
C GLU A 109 27.39 0.42 -21.33
N VAL A 110 26.99 -0.79 -21.73
CA VAL A 110 27.81 -1.62 -22.62
C VAL A 110 28.04 -0.94 -23.96
N LYS A 111 27.00 -0.35 -24.56
CA LYS A 111 27.13 0.35 -25.85
C LYS A 111 28.03 1.57 -25.74
N GLU A 112 27.98 2.31 -24.65
CA GLU A 112 28.84 3.47 -24.39
C GLU A 112 30.32 3.06 -24.32
N VAL A 113 30.64 2.01 -23.55
CA VAL A 113 32.01 1.48 -23.45
C VAL A 113 32.54 1.02 -24.81
N ILE A 114 31.73 0.30 -25.59
CA ILE A 114 32.11 -0.14 -26.93
C ILE A 114 32.35 1.06 -27.86
N THR A 115 31.45 2.06 -27.81
CA THR A 115 31.56 3.24 -28.67
C THR A 115 32.81 4.07 -28.33
N GLN A 116 33.10 4.25 -27.04
CA GLN A 116 34.33 4.92 -26.59
C GLN A 116 35.58 4.15 -27.01
N GLY A 117 35.58 2.82 -26.90
CA GLY A 117 36.70 1.98 -27.34
C GLY A 117 36.95 2.07 -28.84
N ILE A 118 35.89 2.01 -29.67
CA ILE A 118 36.00 2.15 -31.13
C ILE A 118 36.48 3.55 -31.52
N LEU A 119 35.94 4.60 -30.90
CA LEU A 119 36.37 5.98 -31.17
C LEU A 119 37.83 6.21 -30.77
N GLY A 120 38.28 5.66 -29.63
CA GLY A 120 39.66 5.73 -29.20
C GLY A 120 40.61 5.07 -30.21
N ALA A 121 40.34 3.82 -30.59
CA ALA A 121 41.16 3.11 -31.58
C ALA A 121 41.17 3.79 -32.96
N SER A 122 40.04 4.37 -33.37
CA SER A 122 39.96 5.13 -34.63
C SER A 122 40.78 6.42 -34.57
N LEU A 123 40.82 7.08 -33.41
CA LEU A 123 41.61 8.30 -33.22
C LEU A 123 43.11 7.98 -33.24
N GLU A 124 43.54 6.95 -32.51
CA GLU A 124 44.94 6.48 -32.51
C GLU A 124 45.41 6.12 -33.93
N CYS A 125 44.60 5.38 -34.69
CA CYS A 125 44.92 5.04 -36.07
C CYS A 125 45.01 6.29 -36.98
N THR A 126 44.13 7.27 -36.78
CA THR A 126 44.16 8.52 -37.55
C THR A 126 45.41 9.35 -37.23
N GLU A 127 45.82 9.38 -35.96
CA GLU A 127 47.04 10.03 -35.50
C GLU A 127 48.28 9.36 -36.13
N GLU A 128 48.38 8.04 -36.07
CA GLU A 128 49.49 7.29 -36.68
C GLU A 128 49.60 7.53 -38.20
N VAL A 129 48.47 7.54 -38.91
CA VAL A 129 48.43 7.84 -40.34
C VAL A 129 48.84 9.29 -40.61
N ALA A 130 48.38 10.24 -39.79
CA ALA A 130 48.75 11.65 -39.94
C ALA A 130 50.26 11.87 -39.72
N ASP A 131 50.84 11.24 -38.71
CA ASP A 131 52.27 11.28 -38.44
C ASP A 131 53.07 10.66 -39.59
N GLY A 132 52.62 9.52 -40.13
CA GLY A 132 53.22 8.90 -41.31
C GLY A 132 53.21 9.80 -42.54
N VAL A 133 52.11 10.52 -42.77
CA VAL A 133 51.98 11.49 -43.88
C VAL A 133 52.89 12.69 -43.66
N LEU A 134 52.96 13.23 -42.43
CA LEU A 134 53.84 14.37 -42.10
C LEU A 134 55.31 14.00 -42.32
N ASN A 135 55.74 12.83 -41.86
CA ASN A 135 57.10 12.34 -42.09
C ASN A 135 57.40 12.20 -43.59
N SER A 136 56.46 11.63 -44.36
CA SER A 136 56.59 11.48 -45.81
C SER A 136 56.68 12.84 -46.52
N LEU A 137 55.93 13.84 -46.05
CA LEU A 137 55.98 15.21 -46.59
C LEU A 137 57.34 15.87 -46.31
N GLU A 138 57.89 15.65 -45.12
CA GLU A 138 59.22 16.14 -44.75
C GLU A 138 60.30 15.50 -45.62
N ASP A 139 60.22 14.20 -45.89
CA ASP A 139 61.12 13.50 -46.83
C ASP A 139 61.03 14.09 -48.25
N ILE A 140 59.82 14.30 -48.76
CA ILE A 140 59.60 14.93 -50.08
C ILE A 140 60.22 16.33 -50.12
N LYS A 141 60.01 17.14 -49.08
CA LYS A 141 60.59 18.48 -48.97
C LYS A 141 62.12 18.41 -49.03
N ASN A 142 62.73 17.52 -48.25
CA ASN A 142 64.19 17.34 -48.23
C ASN A 142 64.74 16.92 -49.60
N ILE A 143 64.02 16.07 -50.34
CA ILE A 143 64.37 15.70 -51.72
C ILE A 143 64.27 16.91 -52.66
N VAL A 144 63.19 17.69 -52.59
CA VAL A 144 62.99 18.89 -53.40
C VAL A 144 64.10 19.92 -53.14
N ASP A 145 64.43 20.17 -51.86
CA ASP A 145 65.51 21.07 -51.47
C ASP A 145 66.87 20.61 -52.02
N THR A 146 67.08 19.30 -52.16
CA THR A 146 68.30 18.72 -52.75
C THR A 146 68.32 18.81 -54.28
N LEU A 147 67.19 18.56 -54.94
CA LEU A 147 67.09 18.52 -56.41
C LEU A 147 67.05 19.91 -57.05
N THR A 148 66.45 20.90 -56.37
CA THR A 148 66.32 22.28 -56.86
C THR A 148 67.67 22.87 -57.31
N PRO A 149 68.74 22.89 -56.49
CA PRO A 149 70.03 23.43 -56.92
C PRO A 149 70.71 22.59 -58.01
N LEU A 150 70.49 21.26 -58.03
CA LEU A 150 71.03 20.38 -59.08
C LEU A 150 70.41 20.70 -60.46
N LEU A 151 69.11 20.95 -60.50
CA LEU A 151 68.38 21.39 -61.70
C LEU A 151 68.85 22.77 -62.16
N GLU A 152 68.96 23.75 -61.26
CA GLU A 152 69.48 25.09 -61.57
C GLU A 152 70.91 25.04 -62.13
N SER A 153 71.77 24.19 -61.56
CA SER A 153 73.13 23.97 -62.05
C SER A 153 73.15 23.34 -63.45
N THR A 154 72.29 22.35 -63.69
CA THR A 154 72.17 21.70 -65.01
C THR A 154 71.65 22.68 -66.06
N GLN A 155 70.63 23.47 -65.72
CA GLN A 155 70.07 24.50 -66.61
C GLN A 155 71.12 25.56 -66.97
N THR A 156 71.91 26.00 -65.98
CA THR A 156 73.00 26.96 -66.20
C THR A 156 74.04 26.39 -67.18
N LYS A 157 74.45 25.13 -67.00
CA LYS A 157 75.39 24.46 -67.91
C LYS A 157 74.85 24.33 -69.33
N VAL A 158 73.57 23.98 -69.50
CA VAL A 158 72.93 23.88 -70.83
C VAL A 158 72.86 25.25 -71.51
N ASN A 159 72.52 26.32 -70.78
CA ASN A 159 72.43 27.67 -71.33
C ASN A 159 73.80 28.25 -71.75
N THR A 160 74.91 27.68 -71.27
CA THR A 160 76.28 28.10 -71.62
C THR A 160 76.92 27.31 -72.77
N LEU A 161 76.22 26.31 -73.33
CA LEU A 161 76.60 25.56 -74.53
C LEU A 161 75.98 26.18 -75.79
#